data_AF-A0A7C7KPH7-F1
#
_entry.id   AF-A0A7C7KPH7-F1
#
_cell.length_a   1.000
_cell.length_b   1.000
_cell.length_c   1.000
_cell.angle_alpha   90.00
_cell.angle_beta   90.00
_cell.angle_gamma   90.00
#
_symmetry.space_group_name_H-M   'P 1'
#
loop_
_entity.id
_entity.type
_entity.pdbx_description
1 polymer ?
#
loop_
_entity_poly.entity_id
_entity_poly.type
_entity_poly.pdbx_seq_one_letter_code
_entity_poly.pdbx_strand_id
1 'polypeptide(L)'
;AKTGGSTIAPTGDPMLAEIGPGSYAERANTPDLTFEGAPKLVPMRVATDFHVEERDPDPRGMTVLGADGQAAGTITDIWVDRGEFVIRFLEMAVAGTEGRKALLPIAMVVVNGKRRTVTVAALLSNQFAGIPALANPDQVTRLEEERIYGYLGAGTLYATRSRAEPLV
;
A
#
# COMPACT_ATOMS: atom_id res chain seq x y z
N ALA A 1 3.37 -26.78 18.63
CA ALA A 1 3.23 -28.24 18.87
C ALA A 1 3.44 -28.96 17.54
N LYS A 2 3.98 -30.19 17.51
CA LYS A 2 4.11 -30.95 16.26
C LYS A 2 2.91 -31.90 16.11
N THR A 3 1.75 -31.32 15.80
CA THR A 3 0.49 -32.05 15.61
C THR A 3 -0.18 -31.56 14.34
N GLY A 4 -0.96 -32.41 13.66
CA GLY A 4 -1.81 -31.95 12.56
C GLY A 4 -2.75 -30.83 13.07
N GLY A 5 -2.72 -29.68 12.41
CA GLY A 5 -3.52 -28.50 12.79
C GLY A 5 -2.84 -27.50 13.73
N SER A 6 -1.58 -27.70 14.11
CA SER A 6 -0.84 -26.67 14.85
C SER A 6 -0.56 -25.44 13.96
N THR A 7 -0.60 -24.25 14.55
CA THR A 7 -0.23 -23.00 13.87
C THR A 7 1.25 -22.95 13.49
N ILE A 8 1.56 -22.13 12.48
CA ILE A 8 2.93 -21.84 12.03
C ILE A 8 3.29 -20.43 12.49
N ALA A 9 4.47 -20.26 13.09
CA ALA A 9 5.01 -18.96 13.44
C ALA A 9 5.96 -18.46 12.34
N PRO A 10 5.99 -17.15 12.04
CA PRO A 10 6.99 -16.58 11.15
C PRO A 10 8.40 -16.81 11.72
N THR A 11 9.36 -17.03 10.83
CA THR A 11 10.79 -17.05 11.18
C THR A 11 11.41 -15.71 10.80
N GLY A 12 12.18 -15.09 11.69
CA GLY A 12 12.77 -13.77 11.45
C GLY A 12 11.80 -12.62 11.72
N ASP A 13 11.92 -11.53 10.96
CA ASP A 13 11.01 -10.38 11.04
C ASP A 13 9.62 -10.77 10.47
N PRO A 14 8.56 -10.78 11.29
CA PRO A 14 7.22 -11.14 10.84
C PRO A 14 6.66 -10.23 9.72
N MET A 15 7.11 -8.97 9.63
CA MET A 15 6.70 -8.05 8.56
C MET A 15 7.21 -8.49 7.18
N LEU A 16 8.33 -9.22 7.14
CA LEU A 16 9.03 -9.63 5.92
C LEU A 16 8.98 -11.14 5.69
N ALA A 17 8.27 -11.88 6.53
CA ALA A 17 8.20 -13.34 6.48
C ALA A 17 7.19 -13.88 5.45
N GLU A 18 6.42 -13.01 4.78
CA GLU A 18 5.47 -13.36 3.70
C GLU A 18 4.49 -14.49 4.08
N ILE A 19 4.05 -14.53 5.35
CA ILE A 19 3.19 -15.59 5.91
C ILE A 19 1.99 -15.03 6.67
N GLY A 20 0.89 -15.80 6.73
CA GLY A 20 -0.33 -15.42 7.42
C GLY A 20 -0.96 -14.21 6.72
N PRO A 21 -1.29 -13.12 7.43
CA PRO A 21 -1.85 -11.93 6.80
C PRO A 21 -0.84 -11.21 5.88
N GLY A 22 0.44 -11.56 5.97
CA GLY A 22 1.50 -11.08 5.09
C GLY A 22 1.70 -11.88 3.80
N SER A 23 1.01 -13.01 3.67
CA SER A 23 1.13 -13.86 2.47
C SER A 23 0.44 -13.24 1.26
N TYR A 24 0.89 -13.63 0.08
CA TYR A 24 0.34 -13.16 -1.18
C TYR A 24 0.40 -14.28 -2.23
N ALA A 25 -0.35 -14.15 -3.32
CA ALA A 25 -0.29 -15.11 -4.42
C ALA A 25 0.78 -14.72 -5.45
N GLU A 26 1.59 -15.69 -5.90
CA GLU A 26 2.54 -15.49 -7.00
C GLU A 26 1.81 -15.38 -8.35
N ARG A 27 1.16 -14.22 -8.58
CA ARG A 27 0.47 -13.90 -9.82
C ARG A 27 1.46 -13.59 -10.93
N ALA A 28 0.95 -13.53 -12.17
CA ALA A 28 1.76 -13.16 -13.32
C ALA A 28 2.45 -11.80 -13.10
N ASN A 29 3.77 -11.75 -13.32
CA ASN A 29 4.55 -10.51 -13.23
C ASN A 29 4.40 -9.67 -14.51
N THR A 30 3.15 -9.33 -14.83
CA THR A 30 2.75 -8.47 -15.95
C THR A 30 1.67 -7.51 -15.46
N PRO A 31 1.59 -6.28 -16.00
CA PRO A 31 0.48 -5.39 -15.70
C PRO A 31 -0.84 -6.02 -16.14
N ASP A 32 -1.92 -5.68 -15.43
CA ASP A 32 -3.26 -5.86 -16.00
C ASP A 32 -3.46 -4.85 -17.13
N LEU A 33 -4.29 -5.18 -18.12
CA LEU A 33 -4.46 -4.38 -19.33
C LEU A 33 -5.92 -3.90 -19.49
N THR A 34 -6.09 -2.71 -20.07
CA THR A 34 -7.40 -2.26 -20.56
C THR A 34 -7.83 -3.07 -21.78
N PHE A 35 -9.06 -2.87 -22.25
CA PHE A 35 -9.56 -3.50 -23.47
C PHE A 35 -8.68 -3.20 -24.70
N GLU A 36 -8.09 -2.02 -24.76
CA GLU A 36 -7.19 -1.55 -25.81
C GLU A 36 -5.74 -2.07 -25.65
N GLY A 37 -5.46 -2.84 -24.60
CA GLY A 37 -4.17 -3.48 -24.37
C GLY A 37 -3.12 -2.61 -23.67
N ALA A 38 -3.51 -1.48 -23.07
CA ALA A 38 -2.59 -0.60 -22.33
C ALA A 38 -2.64 -0.88 -20.80
N PRO A 39 -1.60 -0.58 -20.00
CA PRO A 39 -1.59 -0.89 -18.56
C PRO A 39 -2.78 -0.31 -17.78
N LYS A 40 -3.64 -1.13 -17.17
CA LYS A 40 -4.91 -0.69 -16.58
C LYS A 40 -4.70 0.33 -15.45
N LEU A 41 -3.73 0.07 -14.57
CA LEU A 41 -3.40 0.89 -13.41
C LEU A 41 -2.16 1.74 -13.67
N VAL A 42 -2.34 3.05 -13.69
CA VAL A 42 -1.29 4.03 -13.95
C VAL A 42 -1.45 5.25 -13.05
N PRO A 43 -0.37 5.98 -12.76
CA PRO A 43 -0.45 7.25 -12.04
C PRO A 43 -1.09 8.36 -12.90
N MET A 44 -1.66 9.38 -12.26
CA MET A 44 -2.26 10.52 -12.95
C MET A 44 -1.25 11.41 -13.70
N ARG A 45 0.06 11.30 -13.40
CA ARG A 45 1.10 11.88 -14.28
C ARG A 45 1.13 11.25 -15.68
N VAL A 46 0.63 10.03 -15.84
CA VAL A 46 0.49 9.32 -17.12
C VAL A 46 -0.93 9.46 -17.66
N ALA A 47 -1.94 9.25 -16.82
CA ALA A 47 -3.36 9.43 -17.16
C ALA A 47 -3.79 10.90 -17.03
N THR A 48 -3.26 11.75 -17.91
CA THR A 48 -3.41 13.22 -17.85
C THR A 48 -4.81 13.73 -18.17
N ASP A 49 -5.69 12.85 -18.66
CA ASP A 49 -7.11 13.07 -18.89
C ASP A 49 -7.98 12.89 -17.63
N PHE A 50 -7.40 12.39 -16.54
CA PHE A 50 -8.07 12.23 -15.25
C PHE A 50 -7.89 13.48 -14.37
N HIS A 51 -8.89 13.77 -13.56
CA HIS A 51 -8.83 14.77 -12.50
C HIS A 51 -9.56 14.27 -11.25
N VAL A 52 -9.21 14.82 -10.09
CA VAL A 52 -10.00 14.64 -8.86
C VAL A 52 -11.19 15.58 -8.96
N GLU A 53 -12.39 15.10 -8.61
CA GLU A 53 -13.60 15.92 -8.62
C GLU A 53 -13.45 17.10 -7.66
N GLU A 54 -13.87 18.30 -8.08
CA GLU A 54 -13.56 19.56 -7.38
C GLU A 54 -14.08 19.65 -5.93
N ARG A 55 -15.12 18.89 -5.59
CA ARG A 55 -15.71 18.82 -4.25
C ARG A 55 -15.00 17.82 -3.35
N ASP A 56 -14.17 16.95 -3.91
CA ASP A 56 -13.40 15.96 -3.18
C ASP A 56 -12.00 16.48 -2.82
N PRO A 57 -11.47 16.11 -1.64
CA PRO A 57 -10.16 16.55 -1.23
C PRO A 57 -9.07 15.84 -2.03
N ASP A 58 -8.33 16.59 -2.86
CA ASP A 58 -7.15 16.07 -3.56
C ASP A 58 -6.08 15.60 -2.55
N PRO A 59 -5.76 14.30 -2.51
CA PRO A 59 -4.81 13.75 -1.54
C PRO A 59 -3.37 14.15 -1.82
N ARG A 60 -3.02 14.68 -3.00
CA ARG A 60 -1.65 15.08 -3.31
C ARG A 60 -1.17 16.18 -2.37
N GLY A 61 0.05 16.00 -1.86
CA GLY A 61 0.64 16.86 -0.84
C GLY A 61 0.11 16.66 0.58
N MET A 62 -0.79 15.69 0.83
CA MET A 62 -1.20 15.33 2.19
C MET A 62 -0.11 14.52 2.90
N THR A 63 -0.01 14.70 4.22
CA THR A 63 0.92 13.94 5.06
C THR A 63 0.38 12.55 5.33
N VAL A 64 1.22 11.53 5.12
CA VAL A 64 0.90 10.15 5.49
C VAL A 64 1.25 9.90 6.94
N LEU A 65 0.31 9.40 7.72
CA LEU A 65 0.48 9.04 9.13
C LEU A 65 0.41 7.52 9.31
N GLY A 66 1.35 6.98 10.08
CA GLY A 66 1.26 5.61 10.57
C GLY A 66 0.25 5.45 11.71
N ALA A 67 0.08 4.22 12.16
CA ALA A 67 -0.77 3.86 13.30
C ALA A 67 -0.27 4.42 14.64
N ASP A 68 1.00 4.82 14.71
CA ASP A 68 1.63 5.57 15.79
C ASP A 68 1.32 7.09 15.76
N GLY A 69 0.57 7.54 14.74
CA GLY A 69 0.26 8.96 14.53
C GLY A 69 1.45 9.79 14.06
N GLN A 70 2.60 9.17 13.77
CA GLN A 70 3.79 9.85 13.30
C GLN A 70 3.81 9.93 11.77
N ALA A 71 4.47 10.97 11.25
CA ALA A 71 4.59 11.18 9.81
C ALA A 71 5.50 10.13 9.16
N ALA A 72 4.99 9.46 8.13
CA ALA A 72 5.69 8.47 7.33
C ALA A 72 6.13 9.00 5.96
N GLY A 73 5.59 10.14 5.52
CA GLY A 73 5.90 10.74 4.22
C GLY A 73 4.78 11.62 3.71
N THR A 74 4.75 11.83 2.39
CA THR A 74 3.82 12.75 1.72
C THR A 74 3.30 12.11 0.44
N ILE A 75 2.00 12.24 0.16
CA ILE A 75 1.41 11.77 -1.10
C ILE A 75 1.94 12.59 -2.27
N THR A 76 2.44 11.92 -3.30
CA THR A 76 3.02 12.53 -4.51
C THR A 76 2.15 12.35 -5.74
N ASP A 77 1.38 11.27 -5.83
CA ASP A 77 0.53 11.00 -6.99
C ASP A 77 -0.67 10.11 -6.63
N ILE A 78 -1.61 9.98 -7.56
CA ILE A 78 -2.81 9.16 -7.45
C ILE A 78 -2.77 8.15 -8.59
N TRP A 79 -2.99 6.88 -8.28
CA TRP A 79 -3.06 5.81 -9.27
C TRP A 79 -4.49 5.42 -9.54
N VAL A 80 -4.88 5.51 -10.80
CA VAL A 80 -6.25 5.32 -11.26
C VAL A 80 -6.35 4.06 -12.11
N ASP A 81 -7.52 3.45 -12.06
CA ASP A 81 -7.96 2.44 -13.00
C ASP A 81 -8.62 3.12 -14.19
N ARG A 82 -8.01 2.99 -15.36
CA ARG A 82 -8.50 3.62 -16.60
C ARG A 82 -9.75 2.96 -17.16
N GLY A 83 -10.03 1.70 -16.80
CA GLY A 83 -11.21 0.98 -17.27
C GLY A 83 -12.47 1.26 -16.44
N GLU A 84 -12.31 1.71 -15.20
CA GLU A 84 -13.41 1.80 -14.24
C GLU A 84 -13.55 3.19 -13.57
N PHE A 85 -12.69 4.15 -13.90
CA PHE A 85 -12.70 5.52 -13.35
C PHE A 85 -12.64 5.58 -11.81
N VAL A 86 -11.75 4.79 -11.21
CA VAL A 86 -11.61 4.64 -9.75
C VAL A 86 -10.16 4.76 -9.31
N ILE A 87 -9.91 5.44 -8.19
CA ILE A 87 -8.60 5.46 -7.53
C ILE A 87 -8.33 4.07 -6.95
N ARG A 88 -7.15 3.51 -7.21
CA ARG A 88 -6.74 2.20 -6.67
C ARG A 88 -5.61 2.32 -5.66
N PHE A 89 -4.63 3.19 -5.93
CA PHE A 89 -3.52 3.45 -5.02
C PHE A 89 -3.25 4.95 -4.88
N LEU A 90 -2.65 5.33 -3.76
CA LEU A 90 -1.97 6.61 -3.60
C LEU A 90 -0.46 6.36 -3.62
N GLU A 91 0.29 7.15 -4.37
CA GLU A 91 1.74 7.12 -4.35
C GLU A 91 2.25 8.09 -3.28
N MET A 92 3.25 7.70 -2.51
CA MET A 92 3.90 8.58 -1.54
C MET A 92 5.41 8.58 -1.70
N ALA A 93 6.04 9.72 -1.39
CA ALA A 93 7.45 9.78 -1.03
C ALA A 93 7.61 9.38 0.44
N VAL A 94 8.48 8.40 0.71
CA VAL A 94 8.72 7.88 2.06
C VAL A 94 9.70 8.78 2.79
N ALA A 95 9.33 9.24 4.00
CA ALA A 95 10.18 10.10 4.81
C ALA A 95 11.50 9.41 5.19
N GLY A 96 12.59 10.18 5.25
CA GLY A 96 13.90 9.67 5.65
C GLY A 96 14.56 8.71 4.66
N THR A 97 13.95 8.47 3.49
CA THR A 97 14.50 7.58 2.46
C THR A 97 14.55 8.30 1.11
N GLU A 98 15.74 8.69 0.66
CA GLU A 98 15.90 9.48 -0.56
C GLU A 98 15.37 8.75 -1.80
N GLY A 99 14.52 9.41 -2.57
CA GLY A 99 13.97 8.89 -3.83
C GLY A 99 13.00 7.70 -3.70
N ARG A 100 12.77 7.17 -2.49
CA ARG A 100 11.90 6.00 -2.28
C ARG A 100 10.44 6.39 -2.38
N LYS A 101 9.73 5.72 -3.29
CA LYS A 101 8.28 5.82 -3.46
C LYS A 101 7.57 4.53 -3.06
N ALA A 102 6.41 4.64 -2.43
CA ALA A 102 5.56 3.50 -2.09
C ALA A 102 4.14 3.70 -2.60
N LEU A 103 3.45 2.60 -2.92
CA LEU A 103 2.02 2.61 -3.21
C LEU A 103 1.23 2.20 -1.97
N LEU A 104 0.16 2.94 -1.71
CA LEU A 104 -0.79 2.68 -0.64
C LEU A 104 -2.14 2.32 -1.27
N PRO A 105 -2.65 1.08 -1.08
CA PRO A 105 -3.98 0.72 -1.54
C PRO A 105 -5.05 1.64 -0.93
N ILE A 106 -5.91 2.23 -1.77
CA ILE A 106 -6.91 3.19 -1.29
C ILE A 106 -7.86 2.58 -0.24
N ALA A 107 -8.12 1.28 -0.34
CA ALA A 107 -8.97 0.53 0.58
C ALA A 107 -8.35 0.32 1.97
N MET A 108 -7.06 0.62 2.14
CA MET A 108 -6.32 0.46 3.40
C MET A 108 -5.91 1.79 4.02
N VAL A 109 -6.40 2.92 3.49
CA VAL A 109 -6.10 4.25 4.00
C VAL A 109 -7.36 5.04 4.33
N VAL A 110 -7.22 6.00 5.23
CA VAL A 110 -8.28 6.97 5.55
C VAL A 110 -7.79 8.36 5.15
N VAL A 111 -8.44 8.96 4.15
CA VAL A 111 -8.16 10.33 3.71
C VAL A 111 -8.99 11.31 4.54
N ASN A 112 -8.32 12.23 5.23
CA ASN A 112 -8.96 13.31 5.97
C ASN A 112 -8.68 14.66 5.30
N GLY A 113 -9.63 15.12 4.48
CA GLY A 113 -9.52 16.37 3.74
C GLY A 113 -9.30 17.61 4.62
N LYS A 114 -9.97 17.68 5.78
CA LYS A 114 -9.87 18.83 6.70
C LYS A 114 -8.49 18.93 7.35
N ARG A 115 -7.90 17.79 7.74
CA ARG A 115 -6.58 17.74 8.37
C ARG A 115 -5.43 17.66 7.35
N ARG A 116 -5.73 17.43 6.07
CA ARG A 116 -4.77 17.15 5.00
C ARG A 116 -3.84 15.97 5.34
N THR A 117 -4.43 14.91 5.88
CA THR A 117 -3.69 13.70 6.28
C THR A 117 -4.28 12.45 5.64
N VAL A 118 -3.43 11.48 5.34
CA VAL A 118 -3.79 10.11 4.96
C VAL A 118 -3.28 9.18 6.05
N THR A 119 -4.17 8.47 6.74
CA THR A 119 -3.78 7.57 7.82
C THR A 119 -3.79 6.12 7.34
N VAL A 120 -2.72 5.39 7.65
CA VAL A 120 -2.60 3.94 7.41
C VAL A 120 -2.56 3.22 8.75
N ALA A 121 -3.68 2.63 9.15
CA ALA A 121 -3.77 1.93 10.44
C ALA A 121 -2.92 0.64 10.48
N ALA A 122 -2.55 0.11 9.32
CA ALA A 122 -1.81 -1.14 9.23
C ALA A 122 -0.35 -1.02 9.68
N LEU A 123 0.33 0.11 9.44
CA LEU A 123 1.78 0.25 9.61
C LEU A 123 2.14 1.35 10.59
N LEU A 124 3.23 1.18 11.34
CA LEU A 124 3.92 2.28 12.03
C LEU A 124 4.71 3.13 11.04
N SER A 125 4.99 4.38 11.39
CA SER A 125 5.68 5.32 10.49
C SER A 125 7.03 4.81 9.96
N ASN A 126 7.79 4.09 10.78
CA ASN A 126 9.09 3.51 10.42
C ASN A 126 9.01 2.27 9.52
N GLN A 127 7.82 1.71 9.29
CA GLN A 127 7.63 0.48 8.50
C GLN A 127 7.34 0.76 7.02
N PHE A 128 7.10 2.01 6.62
CA PHE A 128 6.73 2.35 5.24
C PHE A 128 7.87 2.12 4.23
N ALA A 129 9.13 2.23 4.67
CA ALA A 129 10.29 1.95 3.81
C ALA A 129 10.34 0.49 3.34
N GLY A 130 9.70 -0.44 4.06
CA GLY A 130 9.64 -1.86 3.73
C GLY A 130 8.53 -2.24 2.75
N ILE A 131 7.62 -1.33 2.38
CA ILE A 131 6.63 -1.60 1.32
C ILE A 131 7.39 -1.99 0.04
N PRO A 132 7.02 -3.07 -0.69
CA PRO A 132 7.68 -3.46 -1.92
C PRO A 132 7.77 -2.32 -2.96
N ALA A 133 8.90 -2.26 -3.66
CA ALA A 133 9.13 -1.26 -4.72
C ALA A 133 8.53 -1.72 -6.05
N LEU A 134 8.10 -0.75 -6.86
CA LEU A 134 7.77 -1.01 -8.26
C LEU A 134 9.05 -1.10 -9.08
N ALA A 135 9.09 -2.02 -10.04
CA ALA A 135 10.14 -2.10 -11.04
C ALA A 135 10.06 -0.93 -12.05
N ASN A 136 8.85 -0.44 -12.33
CA ASN A 136 8.60 0.68 -13.23
C ASN A 136 7.75 1.73 -12.49
N PRO A 137 8.11 3.03 -12.48
CA PRO A 137 7.30 4.04 -11.81
C PRO A 137 5.94 4.25 -12.45
N ASP A 138 5.71 3.90 -13.71
CA ASP A 138 4.52 4.32 -14.47
C ASP A 138 3.51 3.19 -14.72
N GLN A 139 3.75 2.01 -14.16
CA GLN A 139 2.83 0.86 -14.18
C GLN A 139 3.06 -0.03 -12.96
N VAL A 140 2.07 -0.85 -12.61
CA VAL A 140 2.18 -1.85 -11.55
C VAL A 140 1.78 -3.23 -12.12
N THR A 141 2.55 -4.26 -11.80
CA THR A 141 2.21 -5.65 -12.19
C THR A 141 1.25 -6.29 -11.20
N ARG A 142 0.51 -7.30 -11.64
CA ARG A 142 -0.39 -8.06 -10.75
C ARG A 142 0.36 -8.68 -9.57
N LEU A 143 1.62 -9.07 -9.77
CA LEU A 143 2.48 -9.58 -8.70
C LEU A 143 2.90 -8.46 -7.72
N GLU A 144 3.28 -7.29 -8.23
CA GLU A 144 3.62 -6.15 -7.37
C GLU A 144 2.43 -5.72 -6.52
N GLU A 145 1.21 -5.68 -7.09
CA GLU A 145 -0.03 -5.43 -6.35
C GLU A 145 -0.19 -6.42 -5.17
N GLU A 146 -0.06 -7.72 -5.44
CA GLU A 146 -0.16 -8.78 -4.43
C GLU A 146 0.88 -8.60 -3.30
N ARG A 147 2.13 -8.29 -3.64
CA ARG A 147 3.20 -8.08 -2.65
C ARG A 147 2.96 -6.83 -1.81
N ILE A 148 2.47 -5.75 -2.41
CA ILE A 148 2.09 -4.52 -1.69
C ILE A 148 0.95 -4.83 -0.70
N TYR A 149 -0.12 -5.47 -1.16
CA TYR A 149 -1.24 -5.85 -0.29
C TYR A 149 -0.79 -6.82 0.81
N GLY A 150 0.06 -7.81 0.49
CA GLY A 150 0.64 -8.72 1.46
C GLY A 150 1.41 -7.97 2.54
N TYR A 151 2.31 -7.05 2.17
CA TYR A 151 3.08 -6.30 3.16
C TYR A 151 2.21 -5.42 4.09
N LEU A 152 1.23 -4.69 3.54
CA LEU A 152 0.30 -3.93 4.38
C LEU A 152 -0.59 -4.87 5.23
N GLY A 153 -0.99 -6.02 4.68
CA GLY A 153 -1.72 -7.06 5.38
C GLY A 153 -0.94 -7.59 6.59
N ALA A 154 0.37 -7.85 6.43
CA ALA A 154 1.27 -8.24 7.52
C ALA A 154 1.17 -7.26 8.70
N GLY A 155 1.16 -5.96 8.40
CA GLY A 155 1.05 -4.90 9.41
C GLY A 155 -0.15 -5.03 10.34
N THR A 156 -1.29 -5.54 9.83
CA THR A 156 -2.52 -5.68 10.62
C THR A 156 -2.35 -6.59 11.86
N LEU A 157 -1.43 -7.55 11.81
CA LEU A 157 -1.11 -8.45 12.91
C LEU A 157 0.29 -8.23 13.49
N TYR A 158 1.25 -7.84 12.64
CA TYR A 158 2.67 -7.87 12.98
C TYR A 158 3.31 -6.50 13.19
N ALA A 159 2.63 -5.40 12.88
CA ALA A 159 3.24 -4.06 13.01
C ALA A 159 3.65 -3.73 14.45
N THR A 160 2.96 -4.29 15.44
CA THR A 160 3.32 -4.20 16.87
C THR A 160 3.10 -5.57 17.50
N ARG A 161 3.95 -5.94 18.46
CA ARG A 161 3.82 -7.23 19.16
C ARG A 161 2.45 -7.44 19.79
N SER A 162 1.87 -6.39 20.38
CA SER A 162 0.57 -6.46 21.07
C SER A 162 -0.60 -6.78 20.14
N ARG A 163 -0.49 -6.59 18.82
CA ARG A 163 -1.56 -6.96 17.87
C ARG A 163 -1.74 -8.47 17.73
N ALA A 164 -0.69 -9.24 17.99
CA ALA A 164 -0.74 -10.69 17.93
C ALA A 164 -1.13 -11.35 19.27
N GLU A 165 -1.26 -10.56 20.34
CA GLU A 165 -1.58 -11.06 21.68
C GLU A 165 -3.09 -10.92 21.96
N PRO A 166 -3.66 -11.80 22.81
CA PRO A 166 -5.04 -11.66 23.26
C PRO A 166 -5.29 -10.30 23.94
N LEU A 167 -6.51 -9.77 23.78
CA LEU A 167 -6.92 -8.52 24.43
C LEU A 167 -7.28 -8.69 25.91
N VAL A 168 -7.62 -9.92 26.32
CA VAL A 168 -8.06 -10.30 27.68
C VAL A 168 -7.44 -11.63 28.10
#